data_AF-A0A2H6K179-F1
#
_entry.id   AF-A0A2H6K179-F1
#
_cell.length_a   1.000
_cell.length_b   1.000
_cell.length_c   1.000
_cell.angle_alpha   90.00
_cell.angle_beta   90.00
_cell.angle_gamma   90.00
#
_symmetry.space_group_name_H-M   'P 1'
#
loop_
_entity.id
_entity.type
_entity.pdbx_description
1 polymer ?
#
loop_
_entity_poly.entity_id
_entity_poly.type
_entity_poly.pdbx_seq_one_letter_code
_entity_poly.pdbx_strand_id
1 'polypeptide(L)'
;MFIKPDEIPDEVESVLESLPDEEVEVVISPDMDLNMISSKIKITTNLTLKHVQKLSDIDMQERAFEQIEEAKDAIKDAEEKVEKYNVTNGATRLLEEAKKHLNTSVDAYHNESYGLAYGQAVSAESLAENAERFAEHEGEGKNRPDAASEAIRKAGHEIDEAEEALGEISTPLPRAEKHLAEAKEYLESAKDTYDEGDYGKAFADARTAKRLAQNAVEAAKDAQKRMHVQLTLSQKKNGRDKMEIDVEGNDSGGKLAAHDGNSDDEKEKDDAESGDEEDTTTTTSAFGSTTTTLMMQGANNTM
;
A
#
# COMPACT_ATOMS: atom_id res chain seq x y z
N MET A 1 -42.22 39.26 -33.31
CA MET A 1 -40.96 39.57 -34.00
C MET A 1 -39.98 38.50 -33.56
N PHE A 2 -39.57 37.62 -34.47
CA PHE A 2 -38.65 36.53 -34.15
C PHE A 2 -37.24 37.07 -34.39
N ILE A 3 -36.49 37.31 -33.31
CA ILE A 3 -35.07 37.62 -33.39
C ILE A 3 -34.37 36.27 -33.46
N LYS A 4 -33.65 35.98 -34.54
CA LYS A 4 -32.83 34.76 -34.59
C LYS A 4 -31.74 34.83 -33.52
N PRO A 5 -31.26 33.69 -32.99
CA PRO A 5 -30.19 33.66 -31.97
C PRO A 5 -28.94 34.50 -32.31
N ASP A 6 -28.74 34.76 -33.61
CA ASP A 6 -27.58 35.40 -34.23
C ASP A 6 -27.86 36.80 -34.80
N GLU A 7 -29.06 37.31 -34.57
CA GLU A 7 -29.57 38.56 -35.16
C GLU A 7 -29.58 39.65 -34.08
N ILE A 8 -28.83 40.72 -34.31
CA ILE A 8 -28.84 41.91 -33.47
C ILE A 8 -30.06 42.72 -33.89
N PRO A 9 -31.01 43.03 -33.01
CA PRO A 9 -32.16 43.86 -33.36
C PRO A 9 -31.72 45.25 -33.83
N ASP A 10 -32.38 45.81 -34.83
CA ASP A 10 -32.09 47.15 -35.38
C ASP A 10 -32.06 48.25 -34.29
N GLU A 11 -32.83 48.04 -33.22
CA GLU A 11 -32.88 48.89 -32.02
C GLU A 11 -31.56 48.88 -31.24
N VAL A 12 -30.84 47.76 -31.22
CA VAL A 12 -29.53 47.61 -30.57
C VAL A 12 -28.42 48.16 -31.47
N GLU A 13 -28.52 47.96 -32.79
CA GLU A 13 -27.55 48.48 -33.76
C GLU A 13 -27.54 50.01 -33.76
N SER A 14 -28.71 50.65 -33.74
CA SER A 14 -28.83 52.12 -33.64
C SER A 14 -28.32 52.69 -32.31
N VAL A 15 -28.43 51.95 -31.21
CA VAL A 15 -27.85 52.34 -29.92
C VAL A 15 -26.33 52.25 -29.97
N LEU A 16 -25.76 51.17 -30.53
CA LEU A 16 -24.32 50.97 -30.67
C LEU A 16 -23.64 52.04 -31.55
N GLU A 17 -24.30 52.51 -32.61
CA GLU A 17 -23.80 53.61 -33.45
C GLU A 17 -23.87 54.99 -32.79
N SER A 18 -24.68 55.14 -31.74
CA SER A 18 -24.92 56.41 -31.04
C SER A 18 -24.06 56.61 -29.78
N LEU A 19 -23.37 55.56 -29.34
CA LEU A 19 -22.53 55.61 -28.15
C LEU A 19 -21.18 56.26 -28.48
N PRO A 20 -20.72 57.29 -27.73
CA PRO A 20 -19.34 57.74 -27.82
C PRO A 20 -18.41 56.60 -27.37
N ASP A 21 -17.14 56.61 -27.82
CA ASP A 21 -16.09 55.60 -27.61
C ASP A 21 -15.73 55.32 -26.13
N GLU A 22 -16.71 55.02 -25.28
CA GLU A 22 -16.55 54.56 -23.90
C GLU A 22 -17.00 53.10 -23.78
N GLU A 23 -16.26 52.39 -22.93
CA GLU A 23 -16.21 50.93 -22.78
C GLU A 23 -17.60 50.28 -22.72
N VAL A 24 -17.93 49.51 -23.76
CA VAL A 24 -19.11 48.64 -23.78
C VAL A 24 -18.71 47.27 -23.27
N GLU A 25 -19.17 46.91 -22.07
CA GLU A 25 -19.02 45.55 -21.53
C GLU A 25 -20.06 44.63 -22.18
N VAL A 26 -19.59 43.65 -22.96
CA VAL A 26 -20.45 42.68 -23.66
C VAL A 26 -20.41 41.36 -22.89
N VAL A 27 -21.53 41.00 -22.25
CA VAL A 27 -21.69 39.70 -21.57
C VAL A 27 -22.11 38.64 -22.59
N ILE A 28 -21.24 37.67 -22.84
CA ILE A 28 -21.41 36.65 -23.89
C ILE A 28 -21.86 35.32 -23.27
N SER A 29 -22.98 34.77 -23.76
CA SER A 29 -23.47 33.42 -23.46
C SER A 29 -22.59 32.32 -24.09
N PRO A 30 -22.52 31.11 -23.50
CA PRO A 30 -21.63 30.03 -23.94
C PRO A 30 -21.80 29.58 -25.41
N ASP A 31 -22.97 29.79 -25.99
CA ASP A 31 -23.33 29.29 -27.33
C ASP A 31 -23.16 30.32 -28.46
N MET A 32 -22.60 31.50 -28.18
CA MET A 32 -22.44 32.58 -29.17
C MET A 32 -21.17 32.45 -30.03
N ASP A 33 -21.29 32.63 -31.35
CA ASP A 33 -20.16 32.66 -32.28
C ASP A 33 -19.40 34.00 -32.22
N LEU A 34 -18.29 33.97 -31.48
CA LEU A 34 -17.39 35.10 -31.24
C LEU A 34 -16.84 35.74 -32.52
N ASN A 35 -16.64 34.97 -33.59
CA ASN A 35 -16.09 35.48 -34.84
C ASN A 35 -17.11 36.33 -35.60
N MET A 36 -18.39 35.93 -35.55
CA MET A 36 -19.47 36.68 -36.17
C MET A 36 -19.77 37.99 -35.42
N ILE A 37 -19.72 37.97 -34.09
CA ILE A 37 -19.85 39.17 -33.24
C ILE A 37 -18.68 40.14 -33.50
N SER A 38 -17.45 39.63 -33.51
CA SER A 38 -16.26 40.41 -33.81
C SER A 38 -16.28 41.02 -35.22
N SER A 39 -16.92 40.36 -36.18
CA SER A 39 -17.02 40.87 -37.56
C SER A 39 -18.00 42.05 -37.71
N LYS A 40 -18.98 42.16 -36.80
CA LYS A 40 -20.00 43.23 -36.78
C LYS A 40 -19.59 44.44 -35.92
N ILE A 41 -18.79 44.25 -34.87
CA ILE A 41 -18.23 45.33 -34.02
C ILE A 41 -16.90 45.82 -34.62
N LYS A 42 -16.96 46.47 -35.78
CA LYS A 42 -15.83 46.58 -36.71
C LYS A 42 -14.75 47.62 -36.37
N ILE A 43 -14.75 48.26 -35.20
CA ILE A 43 -13.79 49.35 -34.88
C ILE A 43 -13.06 49.15 -33.54
N THR A 44 -13.62 48.39 -32.59
CA THR A 44 -13.02 48.19 -31.24
C THR A 44 -12.18 46.90 -31.14
N THR A 45 -12.40 45.94 -32.02
CA THR A 45 -11.96 44.53 -31.91
C THR A 45 -10.44 44.31 -31.92
N ASN A 46 -9.63 45.12 -32.60
CA ASN A 46 -8.17 44.97 -32.57
C ASN A 46 -7.56 45.39 -31.21
N LEU A 47 -8.20 46.30 -30.48
CA LEU A 47 -7.80 46.69 -29.13
C LEU A 47 -8.33 45.69 -28.09
N THR A 48 -9.59 45.27 -28.22
CA THR A 48 -10.20 44.29 -27.31
C THR A 48 -9.57 42.90 -27.43
N LEU A 49 -9.29 42.39 -28.63
CA LEU A 49 -8.62 41.09 -28.82
C LEU A 49 -7.21 41.07 -28.24
N LYS A 50 -6.43 42.15 -28.44
CA LYS A 50 -5.09 42.28 -27.83
C LYS A 50 -5.15 42.38 -26.31
N HIS A 51 -6.18 43.04 -25.77
CA HIS A 51 -6.36 43.16 -24.33
C HIS A 51 -6.78 41.82 -23.70
N VAL A 52 -7.74 41.10 -24.32
CA VAL A 52 -8.19 39.77 -23.89
C VAL A 52 -7.07 38.73 -23.99
N GLN A 53 -6.27 38.74 -25.06
CA GLN A 53 -5.09 37.87 -25.17
C GLN A 53 -4.07 38.19 -24.07
N LYS A 54 -3.77 39.46 -23.82
CA LYS A 54 -2.88 39.85 -22.72
C LYS A 54 -3.40 39.43 -21.34
N LEU A 55 -4.70 39.58 -21.07
CA LEU A 55 -5.33 39.08 -19.85
C LEU A 55 -5.23 37.55 -19.75
N SER A 56 -5.51 36.83 -20.83
CA SER A 56 -5.36 35.37 -20.89
C SER A 56 -3.91 34.91 -20.70
N ASP A 57 -2.93 35.67 -21.21
CA ASP A 57 -1.51 35.37 -21.05
C ASP A 57 -1.05 35.65 -19.61
N ILE A 58 -1.57 36.69 -18.96
CA ILE A 58 -1.35 36.99 -17.54
C ILE A 58 -1.95 35.89 -16.67
N ASP A 59 -3.18 35.45 -16.94
CA ASP A 59 -3.82 34.36 -16.20
C ASP A 59 -3.08 33.03 -16.38
N MET A 60 -2.60 32.74 -17.60
CA MET A 60 -1.77 31.56 -17.86
C MET A 60 -0.40 31.65 -17.20
N GLN A 61 0.20 32.84 -17.15
CA GLN A 61 1.45 33.08 -16.46
C GLN A 61 1.28 32.84 -14.95
N GLU A 62 0.23 33.37 -14.33
CA GLU A 62 -0.02 33.18 -12.91
C GLU A 62 -0.24 31.70 -12.57
N ARG A 63 -1.09 31.00 -13.34
CA ARG A 63 -1.33 29.56 -13.17
C ARG A 63 -0.08 28.71 -13.37
N ALA A 64 0.72 29.03 -14.38
CA ALA A 64 1.97 28.32 -14.63
C ALA A 64 2.97 28.51 -13.47
N PHE A 65 3.00 29.72 -12.89
CA PHE A 65 3.86 30.00 -11.74
C PHE A 65 3.40 29.23 -10.49
N GLU A 66 2.11 29.29 -10.17
CA GLU A 66 1.52 28.57 -9.04
C GLU A 66 1.81 27.06 -9.13
N GLN A 67 1.54 26.46 -10.29
CA GLN A 67 1.79 25.04 -10.52
C GLN A 67 3.29 24.66 -10.44
N ILE A 68 4.21 25.57 -10.82
CA ILE A 68 5.66 25.36 -10.66
C ILE A 68 6.04 25.31 -9.18
N GLU A 69 5.46 26.18 -8.35
CA GLU A 69 5.70 26.18 -6.91
C GLU A 69 5.11 24.91 -6.26
N GLU A 70 3.90 24.49 -6.64
CA GLU A 70 3.30 23.23 -6.18
C GLU A 70 4.19 22.02 -6.55
N ALA A 71 4.71 21.98 -7.78
CA ALA A 71 5.62 20.92 -8.22
C ALA A 71 6.95 20.93 -7.44
N LYS A 72 7.47 22.10 -7.05
CA LYS A 72 8.67 22.21 -6.20
C LYS A 72 8.41 21.66 -4.80
N ASP A 73 7.28 22.01 -4.21
CA ASP A 73 6.88 21.53 -2.89
C ASP A 73 6.69 20.01 -2.90
N ALA A 74 5.98 19.47 -3.91
CA ALA A 74 5.81 18.02 -4.07
C ALA A 74 7.15 17.28 -4.25
N ILE A 75 8.09 17.83 -5.02
CA ILE A 75 9.43 17.24 -5.17
C ILE A 75 10.18 17.24 -3.85
N LYS A 76 10.08 18.31 -3.07
CA LYS A 76 10.72 18.41 -1.76
C LYS A 76 10.14 17.41 -0.76
N ASP A 77 8.82 17.27 -0.70
CA ASP A 77 8.16 16.29 0.17
C ASP A 77 8.56 14.86 -0.23
N ALA A 78 8.61 14.57 -1.53
CA ALA A 78 9.08 13.29 -2.05
C ALA A 78 10.57 13.03 -1.71
N GLU A 79 11.43 14.05 -1.79
CA GLU A 79 12.84 13.97 -1.37
C GLU A 79 12.97 13.59 0.10
N GLU A 80 12.25 14.29 0.98
CA GLU A 80 12.27 14.04 2.42
C GLU A 80 11.86 12.60 2.73
N LYS A 81 10.87 12.05 2.01
CA LYS A 81 10.37 10.68 2.19
C LYS A 81 11.33 9.63 1.65
N VAL A 82 11.90 9.86 0.47
CA VAL A 82 12.91 8.97 -0.13
C VAL A 82 14.15 8.89 0.76
N GLU A 83 14.59 10.02 1.32
CA GLU A 83 15.70 10.08 2.27
C GLU A 83 15.34 9.38 3.59
N LYS A 84 14.19 9.73 4.19
CA LYS A 84 13.71 9.14 5.45
C LYS A 84 13.61 7.62 5.40
N TYR A 85 13.17 7.07 4.27
CA TYR A 85 13.00 5.63 4.09
C TYR A 85 14.19 4.93 3.42
N ASN A 86 15.25 5.67 3.11
CA ASN A 86 16.44 5.20 2.41
C ASN A 86 16.10 4.34 1.18
N VAL A 87 15.18 4.85 0.35
CA VAL A 87 14.70 4.17 -0.86
C VAL A 87 15.64 4.48 -2.01
N THR A 88 16.27 3.47 -2.59
CA THR A 88 17.35 3.66 -3.58
C THR A 88 16.93 3.44 -5.03
N ASN A 89 15.68 3.00 -5.27
CA ASN A 89 15.27 2.44 -6.56
C ASN A 89 14.13 3.24 -7.21
N GLY A 90 12.94 2.64 -7.37
CA GLY A 90 11.86 3.18 -8.21
C GLY A 90 11.48 4.62 -7.89
N ALA A 91 11.42 4.96 -6.60
CA ALA A 91 11.15 6.33 -6.14
C ALA A 91 12.25 7.32 -6.56
N THR A 92 13.54 6.94 -6.45
CA THR A 92 14.66 7.79 -6.87
C THR A 92 14.61 8.10 -8.37
N ARG A 93 14.25 7.12 -9.21
CA ARG A 93 14.12 7.34 -10.66
C ARG A 93 12.97 8.30 -10.99
N LEU A 94 11.81 8.13 -10.35
CA LEU A 94 10.67 9.03 -10.52
C LEU A 94 11.02 10.46 -10.08
N LEU A 95 11.77 10.59 -8.99
CA LEU A 95 12.24 11.87 -8.48
C LEU A 95 13.21 12.57 -9.46
N GLU A 96 14.12 11.84 -10.09
CA GLU A 96 15.00 12.39 -11.14
C GLU A 96 14.21 12.85 -12.37
N GLU A 97 13.22 12.08 -12.80
CA GLU A 97 12.32 12.47 -13.90
C GLU A 97 11.50 13.71 -13.53
N ALA A 98 10.95 13.78 -12.32
CA ALA A 98 10.21 14.94 -11.81
C ALA A 98 11.07 16.22 -11.86
N LYS A 99 12.31 16.17 -11.37
CA LYS A 99 13.26 17.30 -11.42
C LYS A 99 13.56 17.75 -12.85
N LYS A 100 13.66 16.81 -13.78
CA LYS A 100 13.87 17.13 -15.21
C LYS A 100 12.67 17.85 -15.82
N HIS A 101 11.45 17.40 -15.51
CA HIS A 101 10.22 18.05 -15.93
C HIS A 101 10.09 19.45 -15.31
N LEU A 102 10.41 19.61 -14.01
CA LEU A 102 10.43 20.91 -13.34
C LEU A 102 11.42 21.88 -13.99
N ASN A 103 12.66 21.45 -14.28
CA ASN A 103 13.63 22.30 -14.97
C ASN A 103 13.12 22.75 -16.34
N THR A 104 12.52 21.83 -17.11
CA THR A 104 11.92 22.16 -18.41
C THR A 104 10.76 23.15 -18.25
N SER A 105 9.97 23.02 -17.18
CA SER A 105 8.88 23.94 -16.86
C SER A 105 9.39 25.35 -16.55
N VAL A 106 10.41 25.48 -15.69
CA VAL A 106 11.03 26.76 -15.33
C VAL A 106 11.64 27.44 -16.57
N ASP A 107 12.34 26.68 -17.42
CA ASP A 107 12.87 27.19 -18.68
C ASP A 107 11.76 27.68 -19.62
N ALA A 108 10.66 26.92 -19.74
CA ALA A 108 9.52 27.31 -20.56
C ALA A 108 8.82 28.57 -20.02
N TYR A 109 8.73 28.71 -18.69
CA TYR A 109 8.17 29.89 -18.04
C TYR A 109 8.98 31.14 -18.35
N HIS A 110 10.31 31.06 -18.24
CA HIS A 110 11.22 32.18 -18.58
C HIS A 110 11.19 32.54 -20.07
N ASN A 111 10.81 31.60 -20.94
CA ASN A 111 10.61 31.83 -22.36
C ASN A 111 9.16 32.21 -22.73
N GLU A 112 8.36 32.67 -21.75
CA GLU A 112 6.96 33.10 -21.90
C GLU A 112 6.04 32.02 -22.52
N SER A 113 6.48 30.76 -22.47
CA SER A 113 5.75 29.60 -23.00
C SER A 113 4.90 28.96 -21.90
N TYR A 114 3.96 29.73 -21.35
CA TYR A 114 3.24 29.39 -20.11
C TYR A 114 2.42 28.10 -20.17
N GLY A 115 1.81 27.78 -21.32
CA GLY A 115 1.10 26.51 -21.49
C GLY A 115 2.02 25.29 -21.42
N LEU A 116 3.23 25.39 -21.96
CA LEU A 116 4.25 24.33 -21.85
C LEU A 116 4.77 24.26 -20.41
N ALA A 117 5.04 25.41 -19.79
CA ALA A 117 5.47 25.49 -18.40
C ALA A 117 4.47 24.77 -17.47
N TYR A 118 3.19 25.10 -17.59
CA TYR A 118 2.12 24.46 -16.83
C TYR A 118 2.09 22.93 -17.04
N GLY A 119 2.07 22.47 -18.30
CA GLY A 119 2.01 21.03 -18.58
C GLY A 119 3.22 20.24 -18.06
N GLN A 120 4.41 20.85 -18.11
CA GLN A 120 5.63 20.26 -17.55
C GLN A 120 5.61 20.26 -16.02
N ALA A 121 5.07 21.30 -15.39
CA ALA A 121 4.94 21.38 -13.93
C ALA A 121 3.95 20.33 -13.38
N VAL A 122 2.78 20.17 -14.01
CA VAL A 122 1.82 19.09 -13.66
C VAL A 122 2.47 17.70 -13.78
N SER A 123 3.28 17.50 -14.84
CA SER A 123 4.01 16.24 -15.02
C SER A 123 5.04 16.02 -13.91
N ALA A 124 5.75 17.07 -13.51
CA ALA A 124 6.72 17.03 -12.42
C ALA A 124 6.07 16.71 -11.07
N GLU A 125 4.96 17.40 -10.75
CA GLU A 125 4.16 17.17 -9.55
C GLU A 125 3.67 15.71 -9.49
N SER A 126 3.01 15.22 -10.54
CA SER A 126 2.49 13.84 -10.56
C SER A 126 3.59 12.79 -10.41
N LEU A 127 4.76 13.00 -11.01
CA LEU A 127 5.91 12.12 -10.84
C LEU A 127 6.45 12.17 -9.40
N ALA A 128 6.48 13.34 -8.78
CA ALA A 128 6.90 13.52 -7.40
C ALA A 128 5.94 12.85 -6.40
N GLU A 129 4.62 13.05 -6.54
CA GLU A 129 3.62 12.37 -5.72
C GLU A 129 3.72 10.84 -5.87
N ASN A 130 3.95 10.35 -7.08
CA ASN A 130 4.16 8.93 -7.29
C ASN A 130 5.45 8.45 -6.59
N ALA A 131 6.53 9.21 -6.67
CA ALA A 131 7.77 8.92 -5.95
C ALA A 131 7.55 8.86 -4.44
N GLU A 132 6.80 9.81 -3.87
CA GLU A 132 6.41 9.82 -2.47
C GLU A 132 5.63 8.55 -2.10
N ARG A 133 4.55 8.23 -2.82
CA ARG A 133 3.73 7.04 -2.55
C ARG A 133 4.55 5.75 -2.63
N PHE A 134 5.46 5.65 -3.59
CA PHE A 134 6.39 4.53 -3.68
C PHE A 134 7.32 4.46 -2.48
N ALA A 135 7.87 5.61 -2.06
CA ALA A 135 8.76 5.67 -0.92
C ALA A 135 8.04 5.30 0.39
N GLU A 136 6.81 5.76 0.58
CA GLU A 136 5.97 5.37 1.71
C GLU A 136 5.65 3.89 1.70
N HIS A 137 5.22 3.34 0.57
CA HIS A 137 4.85 1.93 0.49
C HIS A 137 6.05 1.00 0.71
N GLU A 138 7.23 1.32 0.15
CA GLU A 138 8.46 0.58 0.47
C GLU A 138 8.92 0.83 1.92
N GLY A 139 8.76 2.05 2.41
CA GLY A 139 9.15 2.48 3.75
C GLY A 139 8.30 1.84 4.85
N GLU A 140 7.00 1.69 4.67
CA GLU A 140 6.09 1.05 5.64
C GLU A 140 6.38 -0.44 5.81
N GLY A 141 6.79 -1.12 4.73
CA GLY A 141 7.28 -2.50 4.80
C GLY A 141 8.60 -2.63 5.56
N LYS A 142 9.46 -1.61 5.49
CA LYS A 142 10.75 -1.54 6.20
C LYS A 142 10.66 -0.97 7.62
N ASN A 143 9.62 -0.21 7.99
CA ASN A 143 9.54 0.53 9.27
C ASN A 143 8.64 -0.12 10.32
N ARG A 144 9.00 -1.31 10.79
CA ARG A 144 8.37 -1.90 11.99
C ARG A 144 9.42 -2.29 13.03
N PRO A 145 10.14 -1.30 13.63
CA PRO A 145 11.20 -1.56 14.59
C PRO A 145 10.70 -2.38 15.79
N ASP A 146 9.48 -2.13 16.27
CA ASP A 146 8.92 -2.89 17.38
C ASP A 146 8.67 -4.36 17.00
N ALA A 147 8.16 -4.61 15.79
CA ALA A 147 7.90 -5.96 15.32
C ALA A 147 9.20 -6.73 15.06
N ALA A 148 10.20 -6.07 14.47
CA ALA A 148 11.52 -6.65 14.23
C ALA A 148 12.25 -6.96 15.54
N SER A 149 12.27 -6.00 16.48
CA SER A 149 12.88 -6.19 17.81
C SER A 149 12.23 -7.34 18.57
N GLU A 150 10.89 -7.41 18.55
CA GLU A 150 10.15 -8.51 19.19
C GLU A 150 10.41 -9.85 18.49
N ALA A 151 10.56 -9.88 17.17
CA ALA A 151 10.92 -11.09 16.43
C ALA A 151 12.34 -11.56 16.77
N ILE A 152 13.32 -10.65 16.85
CA ILE A 152 14.70 -10.94 17.25
C ILE A 152 14.73 -11.50 18.67
N ARG A 153 14.02 -10.88 19.61
CA ARG A 153 13.91 -11.35 21.00
C ARG A 153 13.33 -12.77 21.08
N LYS A 154 12.25 -13.03 20.33
CA LYS A 154 11.62 -14.36 20.25
C LYS A 154 12.54 -15.40 19.61
N ALA A 155 13.29 -15.04 18.58
CA ALA A 155 14.26 -15.92 17.94
C ALA A 155 15.42 -16.27 18.89
N GLY A 156 15.93 -15.29 19.64
CA GLY A 156 16.93 -15.51 20.69
C GLY A 156 16.47 -16.50 21.74
N HIS A 157 15.28 -16.30 22.31
CA HIS A 157 14.72 -17.24 23.29
C HIS A 157 14.58 -18.67 22.75
N GLU A 158 14.16 -18.83 21.50
CA GLU A 158 14.03 -20.15 20.88
C GLU A 158 15.39 -20.81 20.62
N ILE A 159 16.41 -20.02 20.30
CA ILE A 159 17.80 -20.51 20.17
C ILE A 159 18.32 -20.98 21.53
N ASP A 160 18.05 -20.23 22.61
CA ASP A 160 18.43 -20.64 23.96
C ASP A 160 17.74 -21.97 24.35
N GLU A 161 16.45 -22.13 24.05
CA GLU A 161 15.72 -23.41 24.26
C GLU A 161 16.33 -24.54 23.42
N ALA A 162 16.74 -24.26 22.18
CA ALA A 162 17.38 -25.24 21.31
C ALA A 162 18.76 -25.68 21.84
N GLU A 163 19.55 -24.75 22.37
CA GLU A 163 20.83 -25.04 23.01
C GLU A 163 20.67 -25.93 24.24
N GLU A 164 19.74 -25.57 25.12
CA GLU A 164 19.43 -26.35 26.33
C GLU A 164 18.96 -27.76 25.94
N ALA A 165 17.96 -27.85 25.05
CA ALA A 165 17.40 -29.13 24.63
C ALA A 165 18.45 -30.04 23.98
N LEU A 166 19.33 -29.50 23.13
CA LEU A 166 20.41 -30.30 22.53
C LEU A 166 21.50 -30.67 23.54
N GLY A 167 21.79 -29.81 24.52
CA GLY A 167 22.74 -30.08 25.60
C GLY A 167 22.33 -31.24 26.51
N GLU A 168 21.03 -31.51 26.65
CA GLU A 168 20.52 -32.67 27.40
C GLU A 168 20.66 -34.00 26.65
N ILE A 169 20.86 -33.97 25.33
CA ILE A 169 20.94 -35.18 24.51
C ILE A 169 22.38 -35.70 24.47
N SER A 170 22.60 -36.90 24.99
CA SER A 170 23.93 -37.53 25.00
C SER A 170 24.38 -38.01 23.60
N THR A 171 23.46 -38.23 22.67
CA THR A 171 23.75 -38.68 21.30
C THR A 171 23.80 -37.50 20.33
N PRO A 172 24.87 -37.33 19.53
CA PRO A 172 24.94 -36.25 18.55
C PRO A 172 23.75 -36.25 17.59
N LEU A 173 23.23 -35.07 17.28
CA LEU A 173 22.12 -34.85 16.34
C LEU A 173 22.58 -33.91 15.23
N PRO A 174 23.40 -34.37 14.25
CA PRO A 174 24.09 -33.47 13.31
C PRO A 174 23.17 -32.55 12.50
N ARG A 175 21.95 -33.00 12.19
CA ARG A 175 20.95 -32.16 11.49
C ARG A 175 20.39 -31.06 12.39
N ALA A 176 20.13 -31.36 13.66
CA ALA A 176 19.62 -30.39 14.62
C ALA A 176 20.70 -29.38 15.01
N GLU A 177 21.93 -29.85 15.21
CA GLU A 177 23.11 -29.00 15.43
C GLU A 177 23.35 -28.05 14.25
N LYS A 178 23.19 -28.55 13.02
CA LYS A 178 23.24 -27.71 11.82
C LYS A 178 22.14 -26.65 11.81
N HIS A 179 20.90 -27.01 12.12
CA HIS A 179 19.80 -26.03 12.21
C HIS A 179 20.04 -24.98 13.30
N LEU A 180 20.58 -25.37 14.44
CA LEU A 180 20.96 -24.43 15.50
C LEU A 180 22.07 -23.47 15.04
N ALA A 181 23.09 -23.98 14.34
CA ALA A 181 24.15 -23.14 13.77
C ALA A 181 23.60 -22.12 12.76
N GLU A 182 22.77 -22.57 11.80
CA GLU A 182 22.11 -21.69 10.83
C GLU A 182 21.19 -20.68 11.54
N ALA A 183 20.45 -21.10 12.59
CA ALA A 183 19.59 -20.21 13.35
C ALA A 183 20.38 -19.04 13.97
N LYS A 184 21.56 -19.31 14.53
CA LYS A 184 22.45 -18.28 15.09
C LYS A 184 22.96 -17.32 14.04
N GLU A 185 23.32 -17.82 12.86
CA GLU A 185 23.76 -16.99 11.73
C GLU A 185 22.63 -16.04 11.28
N TYR A 186 21.41 -16.54 11.13
CA TYR A 186 20.25 -15.70 10.79
C TYR A 186 19.89 -14.72 11.91
N LEU A 187 20.05 -15.09 13.18
CA LEU A 187 19.82 -14.17 14.30
C LEU A 187 20.83 -13.02 14.28
N GLU A 188 22.09 -13.29 13.96
CA GLU A 188 23.12 -12.26 13.85
C GLU A 188 22.85 -11.34 12.66
N SER A 189 22.56 -11.89 11.48
CA SER A 189 22.10 -11.12 10.32
C SER A 189 20.88 -10.25 10.64
N ALA A 190 19.93 -10.76 11.45
CA ALA A 190 18.77 -10.00 11.87
C ALA A 190 19.13 -8.80 12.77
N LYS A 191 20.12 -8.93 13.67
CA LYS A 191 20.59 -7.81 14.50
C LYS A 191 21.35 -6.79 13.67
N ASP A 192 22.25 -7.22 12.81
CA ASP A 192 23.03 -6.34 11.94
C ASP A 192 22.08 -5.48 11.08
N THR A 193 21.09 -6.12 10.44
CA THR A 193 20.11 -5.41 9.61
C THR A 193 19.11 -4.56 10.39
N TYR A 194 18.85 -4.91 11.65
CA TYR A 194 18.09 -4.05 12.56
C TYR A 194 18.86 -2.77 12.88
N ASP A 195 20.16 -2.88 13.15
CA ASP A 195 21.04 -1.75 13.44
C ASP A 195 21.26 -0.86 12.21
N GLU A 196 21.19 -1.45 11.00
CA GLU A 196 21.18 -0.73 9.71
C GLU A 196 19.83 -0.04 9.39
N GLY A 197 18.78 -0.30 10.18
CA GLY A 197 17.44 0.28 10.00
C GLY A 197 16.56 -0.45 8.97
N ASP A 198 17.00 -1.58 8.42
CA ASP A 198 16.16 -2.43 7.56
C ASP A 198 15.35 -3.40 8.42
N TYR A 199 14.34 -2.87 9.12
CA TYR A 199 13.53 -3.67 10.05
C TYR A 199 12.69 -4.73 9.33
N GLY A 200 12.40 -4.54 8.05
CA GLY A 200 11.72 -5.54 7.20
C GLY A 200 12.57 -6.79 7.01
N LYS A 201 13.84 -6.61 6.61
CA LYS A 201 14.80 -7.71 6.50
C LYS A 201 15.12 -8.32 7.86
N ALA A 202 15.35 -7.51 8.88
CA ALA A 202 15.58 -7.98 10.25
C ALA A 202 14.46 -8.88 10.75
N PHE A 203 13.20 -8.50 10.51
CA PHE A 203 12.03 -9.32 10.85
C PHE A 203 12.01 -10.66 10.10
N ALA A 204 12.32 -10.67 8.81
CA ALA A 204 12.36 -11.89 7.99
C ALA A 204 13.47 -12.85 8.43
N ASP A 205 14.67 -12.33 8.69
CA ASP A 205 15.82 -13.09 9.17
C ASP A 205 15.54 -13.67 10.56
N ALA A 206 14.99 -12.87 11.48
CA ALA A 206 14.60 -13.34 12.81
C ALA A 206 13.55 -14.45 12.78
N ARG A 207 12.56 -14.37 11.87
CA ARG A 207 11.56 -15.42 11.71
C ARG A 207 12.18 -16.73 11.18
N THR A 208 13.17 -16.61 10.31
CA THR A 208 13.93 -17.76 9.78
C THR A 208 14.77 -18.40 10.88
N ALA A 209 15.49 -17.59 11.67
CA ALA A 209 16.24 -18.04 12.83
C ALA A 209 15.34 -18.82 13.81
N LYS A 210 14.19 -18.25 14.18
CA LYS A 210 13.23 -18.90 15.06
C LYS A 210 12.77 -20.26 14.54
N ARG A 211 12.40 -20.35 13.26
CA ARG A 211 11.93 -21.62 12.66
C ARG A 211 13.02 -22.70 12.70
N LEU A 212 14.26 -22.33 12.40
CA LEU A 212 15.40 -23.25 12.45
C LEU A 212 15.66 -23.74 13.88
N ALA A 213 15.58 -22.84 14.86
CA ALA A 213 15.69 -23.19 16.27
C ALA A 213 14.57 -24.14 16.72
N GLN A 214 13.31 -23.89 16.31
CA GLN A 214 12.18 -24.79 16.57
C GLN A 214 12.41 -26.20 16.01
N ASN A 215 12.94 -26.29 14.78
CA ASN A 215 13.28 -27.59 14.18
C ASN A 215 14.35 -28.33 15.00
N ALA A 216 15.31 -27.61 15.59
CA ALA A 216 16.34 -28.19 16.45
C ALA A 216 15.74 -28.68 17.79
N VAL A 217 14.88 -27.87 18.43
CA VAL A 217 14.13 -28.23 19.64
C VAL A 217 13.29 -29.48 19.42
N GLU A 218 12.55 -29.55 18.31
CA GLU A 218 11.69 -30.69 18.00
C GLU A 218 12.51 -31.97 17.80
N ALA A 219 13.63 -31.88 17.09
CA ALA A 219 14.55 -33.00 16.91
C ALA A 219 15.15 -33.49 18.25
N ALA A 220 15.49 -32.57 19.16
CA ALA A 220 15.97 -32.91 20.50
C ALA A 220 14.88 -33.61 21.33
N LYS A 221 13.66 -33.07 21.36
CA LYS A 221 12.49 -33.68 22.03
C LYS A 221 12.21 -35.09 21.52
N ASP A 222 12.30 -35.30 20.22
CA ASP A 222 12.12 -36.62 19.61
C ASP A 222 13.23 -37.61 19.98
N ALA A 223 14.49 -37.16 20.05
CA ALA A 223 15.59 -37.99 20.53
C ALA A 223 15.40 -38.38 22.00
N GLN A 224 14.99 -37.43 22.85
CA GLN A 224 14.72 -37.68 24.27
C GLN A 224 13.62 -38.73 24.46
N LYS A 225 12.51 -38.62 23.72
CA LYS A 225 11.42 -39.62 23.74
C LYS A 225 11.94 -41.01 23.35
N ARG A 226 12.77 -41.11 22.30
CA ARG A 226 13.36 -42.38 21.85
C ARG A 226 14.27 -43.00 22.91
N MET A 227 15.10 -42.18 23.59
CA MET A 227 15.94 -42.65 24.69
C MET A 227 15.10 -43.20 25.85
N HIS A 228 14.03 -42.50 26.23
CA HIS A 228 13.13 -42.96 27.30
C HIS A 228 12.48 -44.32 26.98
N VAL A 229 12.04 -44.51 25.73
CA VAL A 229 11.49 -45.80 25.27
C VAL A 229 12.56 -46.92 25.29
N GLN A 230 13.79 -46.63 24.88
CA GLN A 230 14.87 -47.62 24.92
C GLN A 230 15.23 -48.04 26.36
N LEU A 231 15.29 -47.08 27.29
CA LEU A 231 15.53 -47.33 28.71
C LEU A 231 14.44 -48.21 29.33
N THR A 232 13.17 -47.90 29.08
CA THR A 232 12.04 -48.69 29.60
C THR A 232 12.00 -50.11 29.05
N LEU A 233 12.29 -50.29 27.75
CA LEU A 233 12.40 -51.62 27.15
C LEU A 233 13.58 -52.42 27.71
N SER A 234 14.73 -51.77 27.95
CA SER A 234 15.91 -52.41 28.55
C SER A 234 15.64 -52.87 29.98
N GLN A 235 14.97 -52.04 30.79
CA GLN A 235 14.56 -52.41 32.16
C GLN A 235 13.56 -53.57 32.18
N LYS A 236 12.60 -53.59 31.24
CA LYS A 236 11.63 -54.69 31.11
C LYS A 236 12.29 -56.01 30.68
N LYS A 237 13.31 -55.96 29.82
CA LYS A 237 14.12 -57.14 29.45
C LYS A 237 14.94 -57.66 30.63
N ASN A 238 15.69 -56.78 31.32
CA ASN A 238 16.48 -57.17 32.49
C ASN A 238 15.60 -57.71 33.65
N GLY A 239 14.36 -57.25 33.78
CA GLY A 239 13.40 -57.79 34.75
C GLY A 239 12.84 -59.16 34.36
N ARG A 240 12.66 -59.44 33.06
CA ARG A 240 12.28 -60.79 32.57
C ARG A 240 13.43 -61.78 32.71
N ASP A 241 14.64 -61.38 32.33
CA ASP A 241 15.82 -62.25 32.39
C ASP A 241 16.15 -62.63 33.86
N LYS A 242 15.88 -61.75 34.83
CA LYS A 242 15.97 -62.08 36.26
C LYS A 242 14.88 -63.03 36.74
N MET A 243 13.65 -62.92 36.23
CA MET A 243 12.57 -63.86 36.55
C MET A 243 12.75 -65.22 35.87
N GLU A 244 13.44 -65.30 34.73
CA GLU A 244 13.70 -66.58 34.04
C GLU A 244 14.79 -67.40 34.76
N ILE A 245 15.72 -66.73 35.46
CA ILE A 245 16.74 -67.40 36.30
C ILE A 245 16.15 -67.97 37.60
N ASP A 246 15.10 -67.33 38.15
CA ASP A 246 14.47 -67.77 39.41
C ASP A 246 13.42 -68.91 39.20
N VAL A 247 13.11 -69.30 37.95
CA VAL A 247 12.04 -70.27 37.64
C VAL A 247 12.56 -71.68 37.27
N GLU A 248 13.88 -71.89 37.09
CA GLU A 248 14.48 -73.24 36.91
C GLU A 248 14.69 -74.00 38.24
N GLY A 249 13.76 -73.85 39.19
CA GLY A 249 13.90 -74.41 40.53
C GLY A 249 12.59 -74.61 41.29
N ASN A 250 11.48 -74.98 40.66
CA ASN A 250 10.49 -75.82 41.33
C ASN A 250 9.45 -76.40 40.36
N ASP A 251 9.57 -77.71 40.23
CA ASP A 251 8.63 -78.63 39.61
C ASP A 251 7.41 -78.80 40.53
N SER A 252 6.21 -78.38 40.10
CA SER A 252 4.94 -79.11 40.34
C SER A 252 3.69 -78.32 39.93
N GLY A 253 3.04 -78.79 38.85
CA GLY A 253 1.60 -78.88 38.56
C GLY A 253 0.61 -77.81 39.05
N GLY A 254 -0.13 -77.21 38.08
CA GLY A 254 -1.39 -76.50 38.35
C GLY A 254 -2.07 -76.04 37.06
N LYS A 255 -3.37 -76.30 36.92
CA LYS A 255 -4.21 -76.25 35.71
C LYS A 255 -5.20 -75.06 35.80
N LEU A 256 -5.84 -74.70 34.67
CA LEU A 256 -7.09 -73.90 34.49
C LEU A 256 -6.90 -72.37 34.40
N ALA A 257 -7.65 -71.57 33.63
CA ALA A 257 -8.65 -71.75 32.56
C ALA A 257 -8.90 -70.35 31.92
N ALA A 258 -9.45 -70.35 30.70
CA ALA A 258 -9.79 -69.18 29.89
C ALA A 258 -11.03 -68.40 30.39
N HIS A 259 -11.16 -67.13 29.99
CA HIS A 259 -12.47 -66.55 29.67
C HIS A 259 -12.37 -65.33 28.73
N ASP A 260 -13.16 -65.41 27.64
CA ASP A 260 -13.44 -64.41 26.60
C ASP A 260 -14.24 -63.19 27.08
N GLY A 261 -14.20 -62.09 26.29
CA GLY A 261 -15.18 -61.01 26.36
C GLY A 261 -14.96 -59.84 25.38
N ASN A 262 -15.65 -59.90 24.24
CA ASN A 262 -15.87 -58.96 23.10
C ASN A 262 -16.25 -57.50 23.49
N SER A 263 -15.83 -56.45 22.73
CA SER A 263 -16.52 -55.69 21.64
C SER A 263 -17.64 -54.72 22.14
N ASP A 264 -17.99 -53.54 21.63
CA ASP A 264 -17.93 -52.85 20.32
C ASP A 264 -18.07 -51.31 20.50
N ASP A 265 -17.35 -50.55 19.67
CA ASP A 265 -17.72 -49.50 18.69
C ASP A 265 -18.81 -48.38 18.84
N GLU A 266 -18.46 -47.24 18.20
CA GLU A 266 -19.24 -46.18 17.50
C GLU A 266 -19.73 -44.83 18.12
N LYS A 267 -19.03 -43.76 17.68
CA LYS A 267 -19.40 -42.56 16.86
C LYS A 267 -20.22 -41.33 17.36
N GLU A 268 -19.70 -40.18 16.88
CA GLU A 268 -20.11 -38.75 16.92
C GLU A 268 -21.37 -38.37 16.11
N LYS A 269 -21.92 -37.16 16.38
CA LYS A 269 -22.10 -36.07 15.37
C LYS A 269 -22.56 -34.71 15.94
N ASP A 270 -22.26 -33.69 15.13
CA ASP A 270 -22.28 -32.23 15.34
C ASP A 270 -23.63 -31.52 15.11
N ASP A 271 -23.76 -30.30 15.67
CA ASP A 271 -24.82 -29.31 15.42
C ASP A 271 -24.22 -28.01 14.82
N ALA A 272 -24.93 -27.37 13.88
CA ALA A 272 -24.62 -26.06 13.29
C ALA A 272 -25.87 -25.16 13.25
N GLU A 273 -25.68 -23.86 13.54
CA GLU A 273 -26.72 -22.84 13.72
C GLU A 273 -26.64 -21.70 12.67
N SER A 274 -27.74 -20.96 12.58
CA SER A 274 -28.33 -20.04 11.58
C SER A 274 -27.75 -18.62 11.43
N GLY A 275 -28.22 -17.87 10.41
CA GLY A 275 -28.34 -16.40 10.45
C GLY A 275 -28.68 -15.70 9.11
N ASP A 276 -29.82 -14.98 9.06
CA ASP A 276 -30.50 -14.34 7.91
C ASP A 276 -30.11 -12.87 7.57
N GLU A 277 -30.43 -12.49 6.31
CA GLU A 277 -30.86 -11.24 5.62
C GLU A 277 -30.64 -9.79 6.18
N GLU A 278 -30.30 -8.82 5.30
CA GLU A 278 -31.18 -7.73 4.82
C GLU A 278 -30.48 -6.67 3.91
N ASP A 279 -31.28 -5.95 3.10
CA ASP A 279 -30.97 -5.02 2.00
C ASP A 279 -31.68 -3.66 2.23
N THR A 280 -31.06 -2.48 2.00
CA THR A 280 -31.75 -1.17 1.74
C THR A 280 -30.80 -0.03 1.32
N THR A 281 -31.34 0.94 0.56
CA THR A 281 -30.71 2.17 0.00
C THR A 281 -31.24 3.45 0.68
N THR A 282 -30.52 4.60 0.62
CA THR A 282 -31.02 6.00 0.43
C THR A 282 -29.91 7.06 0.59
N THR A 283 -29.91 8.07 -0.28
CA THR A 283 -29.08 9.30 -0.31
C THR A 283 -29.71 10.48 0.44
N THR A 284 -28.90 11.42 0.96
CA THR A 284 -29.37 12.78 1.31
C THR A 284 -28.26 13.83 1.25
N SER A 285 -28.59 15.00 0.70
CA SER A 285 -27.76 16.20 0.57
C SER A 285 -28.09 17.23 1.65
N ALA A 286 -27.14 18.11 1.96
CA ALA A 286 -27.37 19.37 2.67
C ALA A 286 -26.27 20.38 2.30
N PHE A 287 -26.61 21.48 1.64
CA PHE A 287 -26.18 22.86 1.94
C PHE A 287 -26.76 23.80 0.86
N GLY A 288 -27.40 24.88 1.31
CA GLY A 288 -28.29 25.71 0.50
C GLY A 288 -27.62 26.88 -0.21
N SER A 289 -28.16 27.21 -1.38
CA SER A 289 -28.19 28.54 -1.98
C SER A 289 -29.38 28.59 -2.95
N THR A 290 -30.31 29.51 -2.72
CA THR A 290 -31.43 29.76 -3.64
C THR A 290 -31.00 30.79 -4.69
N THR A 291 -30.82 30.35 -5.94
CA THR A 291 -30.67 31.22 -7.11
C THR A 291 -31.94 31.14 -7.96
N THR A 292 -32.54 32.29 -8.25
CA THR A 292 -33.68 32.39 -9.18
C THR A 292 -33.16 32.48 -10.60
N THR A 293 -33.17 31.36 -11.30
CA THR A 293 -32.86 31.27 -12.74
C THR A 293 -34.15 31.34 -13.55
N LEU A 294 -34.28 32.32 -14.44
CA LEU A 294 -35.37 32.38 -15.42
C LEU A 294 -34.99 31.51 -16.63
N MET A 295 -35.47 30.26 -16.65
CA MET A 295 -35.27 29.34 -17.77
C MET A 295 -36.39 29.53 -18.80
N MET A 296 -36.06 29.99 -20.01
CA MET A 296 -36.96 29.85 -21.16
C MET A 296 -36.73 28.46 -21.79
N GLN A 297 -37.71 27.57 -21.62
CA GLN A 297 -37.72 26.26 -22.24
C GLN A 297 -37.93 26.38 -23.75
N GLY A 298 -36.87 26.11 -24.52
CA GLY A 298 -36.96 25.80 -25.94
C GLY A 298 -37.55 24.39 -26.11
N ALA A 299 -38.75 24.33 -26.68
CA ALA A 299 -39.39 23.08 -27.05
C ALA A 299 -38.63 22.42 -28.21
N ASN A 300 -38.11 21.22 -27.98
CA ASN A 300 -37.71 20.33 -29.07
C ASN A 300 -38.99 19.84 -29.77
N ASN A 301 -39.10 20.14 -31.07
CA ASN A 301 -39.98 19.40 -31.96
C ASN A 301 -39.25 19.07 -33.27
N THR A 302 -39.20 17.77 -33.52
CA THR A 302 -39.08 17.04 -34.79
C THR A 302 -39.25 17.84 -36.09
N MET A 303 -38.27 17.72 -36.99
CA MET A 303 -38.33 16.89 -38.21
C MET A 303 -36.92 16.66 -38.77
#